data_AF-A0A4V2Z0C6-F1
#
_entry.id   AF-A0A4V2Z0C6-F1
#
_cell.length_a   1.000
_cell.length_b   1.000
_cell.length_c   1.000
_cell.angle_alpha   90.00
_cell.angle_beta   90.00
_cell.angle_gamma   90.00
#
_symmetry.space_group_name_H-M   'P 1'
#
loop_
_entity.id
_entity.type
_entity.pdbx_description
1 polymer ?
#
loop_
_entity_poly.entity_id
_entity_poly.type
_entity_poly.pdbx_seq_one_letter_code
_entity_poly.pdbx_strand_id
1 'polypeptide(L)'
;MLTETFEKMTKKIITSLILILSTILIFSNTARYEVAKRVNMISAGSYPFSESYKLPYSETEVIKAIEKFKEKNPKYEVPEVSISSNNSFKLEDTRSENGLWFVAFLYDSNENRILNIALRGNETNTTLEFVSINNGFEIGHWKDINRDFSYDENQQLKNSFEKFYLNPIKQILKNE
;
A
#
# COMPACT_ATOMS: atom_id res chain seq x y z
N MET A 1 -50.38 26.11 1.40
CA MET A 1 -50.62 25.04 2.40
C MET A 1 -50.58 23.61 1.81
N LEU A 2 -51.52 23.16 0.97
CA LEU A 2 -51.50 21.79 0.40
C LEU A 2 -50.28 21.53 -0.49
N THR A 3 -49.95 22.46 -1.38
CA THR A 3 -48.82 22.36 -2.33
C THR A 3 -47.46 22.34 -1.63
N GLU A 4 -47.26 23.18 -0.61
CA GLU A 4 -46.03 23.20 0.20
C GLU A 4 -45.86 21.91 1.02
N THR A 5 -46.96 21.33 1.50
CA THR A 5 -46.93 20.07 2.25
C THR A 5 -46.54 18.90 1.34
N PHE A 6 -47.06 18.87 0.11
CA PHE A 6 -46.70 17.89 -0.90
C PHE A 6 -45.24 18.03 -1.32
N GLU A 7 -44.76 19.25 -1.58
CA GLU A 7 -43.37 19.49 -1.96
C GLU A 7 -42.38 19.07 -0.85
N LYS A 8 -42.72 19.36 0.41
CA LYS A 8 -41.91 18.96 1.57
C LYS A 8 -41.88 17.44 1.76
N MET A 9 -43.00 16.75 1.49
CA MET A 9 -43.08 15.29 1.53
C MET A 9 -42.26 14.64 0.41
N THR A 10 -42.38 15.16 -0.81
CA THR A 10 -41.61 14.67 -1.97
C THR A 10 -40.11 14.87 -1.78
N LYS A 11 -39.67 16.03 -1.26
CA LYS A 11 -38.26 16.26 -0.90
C LYS A 11 -37.76 15.24 0.12
N LYS A 12 -38.54 14.95 1.18
CA LYS A 12 -38.17 13.92 2.18
C LYS A 12 -38.02 12.54 1.55
N ILE A 13 -38.96 12.12 0.70
CA ILE A 13 -38.92 10.81 0.03
C ILE A 13 -37.68 10.70 -0.87
N ILE A 14 -37.40 11.73 -1.68
CA ILE A 14 -36.22 11.76 -2.55
C ILE A 14 -34.94 11.70 -1.72
N THR A 15 -34.83 12.49 -0.65
CA THR A 15 -33.65 12.45 0.24
C THR A 15 -33.48 11.07 0.88
N SER A 16 -34.55 10.44 1.35
CA SER A 16 -34.49 9.07 1.89
C SER A 16 -34.06 8.04 0.84
N LEU A 17 -34.55 8.13 -0.40
CA LEU A 17 -34.15 7.24 -1.48
C LEU A 17 -32.66 7.40 -1.83
N ILE A 18 -32.16 8.64 -1.89
CA ILE A 18 -30.74 8.91 -2.12
C ILE A 18 -29.89 8.27 -1.01
N LEU A 19 -30.27 8.46 0.26
CA LEU A 19 -29.54 7.88 1.40
C LEU A 19 -29.51 6.34 1.37
N ILE A 20 -30.64 5.72 1.01
CA ILE A 20 -30.74 4.26 0.86
C ILE A 20 -29.84 3.78 -0.29
N LEU A 21 -29.87 4.46 -1.44
CA LEU A 21 -29.06 4.09 -2.59
C LEU A 21 -27.56 4.24 -2.30
N SER A 22 -27.16 5.33 -1.63
CA SER A 22 -25.77 5.56 -1.20
C SER A 22 -25.27 4.50 -0.24
N THR A 23 -26.09 4.10 0.75
CA THR A 23 -25.72 3.04 1.69
C THR A 23 -25.57 1.68 1.00
N ILE A 24 -26.45 1.34 0.06
CA ILE A 24 -26.32 0.11 -0.76
C ILE A 24 -25.00 0.11 -1.56
N LEU A 25 -24.66 1.23 -2.21
CA LEU A 25 -23.44 1.33 -3.01
C LEU A 25 -22.18 1.18 -2.15
N ILE A 26 -22.10 1.88 -1.01
CA ILE A 26 -20.98 1.77 -0.07
C ILE A 26 -20.84 0.32 0.41
N PHE A 27 -21.94 -0.28 0.88
CA PHE A 27 -21.94 -1.65 1.38
C PHE A 27 -21.54 -2.66 0.29
N SER A 28 -21.94 -2.42 -0.96
CA SER A 28 -21.57 -3.27 -2.09
C SER A 28 -20.06 -3.25 -2.39
N ASN A 29 -19.41 -2.10 -2.26
CA ASN A 29 -17.97 -1.98 -2.47
C ASN A 29 -17.19 -2.63 -1.32
N THR A 30 -17.57 -2.36 -0.07
CA THR A 30 -16.94 -2.99 1.11
C THR A 30 -17.11 -4.51 1.07
N ALA A 31 -18.31 -5.01 0.77
CA ALA A 31 -18.57 -6.44 0.67
C ALA A 31 -17.75 -7.11 -0.45
N ARG A 32 -17.69 -6.50 -1.64
CA ARG A 32 -16.86 -7.00 -2.75
C ARG A 32 -15.39 -7.03 -2.38
N TYR A 33 -14.90 -5.99 -1.70
CA TYR A 33 -13.52 -5.91 -1.25
C TYR A 33 -13.19 -7.04 -0.26
N GLU A 34 -14.01 -7.25 0.77
CA GLU A 34 -13.81 -8.33 1.74
C GLU A 34 -13.88 -9.73 1.12
N VAL A 35 -14.72 -9.93 0.11
CA VAL A 35 -14.74 -11.17 -0.68
C VAL A 35 -13.44 -11.31 -1.50
N ALA A 36 -12.98 -10.25 -2.16
CA ALA A 36 -11.75 -10.26 -2.94
C ALA A 36 -10.51 -10.57 -2.08
N LYS A 37 -10.43 -10.06 -0.85
CA LYS A 37 -9.37 -10.40 0.11
C LYS A 37 -9.24 -11.91 0.29
N ARG A 38 -10.38 -12.61 0.40
CA ARG A 38 -10.43 -14.05 0.68
C ARG A 38 -10.09 -14.90 -0.54
N VAL A 39 -10.43 -14.43 -1.75
CA VAL A 39 -10.17 -15.15 -3.01
C VAL A 39 -8.69 -15.05 -3.42
N ASN A 40 -8.03 -13.90 -3.20
CA ASN A 40 -6.63 -13.69 -3.59
C ASN A 40 -5.63 -14.59 -2.83
N MET A 41 -6.02 -15.14 -1.68
CA MET A 41 -5.20 -16.03 -0.86
C MET A 41 -4.78 -17.33 -1.56
N ILE A 42 -5.53 -17.79 -2.57
CA ILE A 42 -5.38 -19.13 -3.16
C ILE A 42 -4.34 -19.17 -4.30
N SER A 43 -3.81 -18.02 -4.76
CA SER A 43 -2.89 -17.98 -5.93
C SER A 43 -1.66 -17.09 -5.81
N ALA A 44 -1.46 -16.38 -4.70
CA ALA A 44 -0.59 -15.19 -4.71
C ALA A 44 0.83 -15.37 -4.13
N GLY A 45 1.30 -16.61 -3.95
CA GLY A 45 2.71 -16.89 -3.62
C GLY A 45 3.14 -16.37 -2.23
N SER A 46 4.36 -15.83 -2.11
CA SER A 46 4.95 -15.38 -0.82
C SER A 46 4.31 -14.11 -0.25
N TYR A 47 3.68 -13.27 -1.09
CA TYR A 47 3.06 -12.01 -0.68
C TYR A 47 1.61 -11.95 -1.17
N PRO A 48 0.70 -12.74 -0.57
CA PRO A 48 -0.59 -13.00 -1.19
C PRO A 48 -1.56 -11.82 -1.21
N PHE A 49 -1.27 -10.78 -0.42
CA PHE A 49 -2.10 -9.60 -0.28
C PHE A 49 -1.40 -8.31 -0.75
N SER A 50 -0.15 -8.38 -1.23
CA SER A 50 0.55 -7.18 -1.68
C SER A 50 -0.15 -6.49 -2.85
N GLU A 51 0.12 -5.20 -3.01
CA GLU A 51 -0.19 -4.49 -4.25
C GLU A 51 0.97 -4.62 -5.23
N SER A 52 0.73 -5.25 -6.38
CA SER A 52 1.78 -5.59 -7.35
C SER A 52 1.89 -4.56 -8.47
N TYR A 53 3.11 -4.11 -8.74
CA TYR A 53 3.45 -3.18 -9.82
C TYR A 53 4.46 -3.81 -10.78
N LYS A 54 4.06 -3.99 -12.04
CA LYS A 54 4.97 -4.49 -13.08
C LYS A 54 5.81 -3.35 -13.65
N LEU A 55 7.12 -3.58 -13.70
CA LEU A 55 8.12 -2.64 -14.20
C LEU A 55 8.90 -3.32 -15.34
N PRO A 56 8.95 -2.72 -16.55
CA PRO A 56 9.68 -3.27 -17.69
C PRO A 56 11.18 -2.92 -17.61
N TYR A 57 11.80 -3.22 -16.47
CA TYR A 57 13.20 -2.98 -16.14
C TYR A 57 13.76 -4.21 -15.43
N SER A 58 15.07 -4.43 -15.55
CA SER A 58 15.74 -5.50 -14.84
C SER A 58 15.64 -5.32 -13.32
N GLU A 59 15.71 -6.42 -12.58
CA GLU A 59 15.66 -6.37 -11.11
C GLU A 59 16.79 -5.50 -10.54
N THR A 60 17.99 -5.62 -11.12
CA THR A 60 19.16 -4.83 -10.76
C THR A 60 18.94 -3.33 -10.95
N GLU A 61 18.33 -2.90 -12.06
CA GLU A 61 18.00 -1.49 -12.30
C GLU A 61 16.99 -0.98 -11.27
N VAL A 62 15.97 -1.76 -10.95
CA VAL A 62 14.95 -1.37 -9.96
C VAL A 62 15.55 -1.23 -8.56
N ILE A 63 16.42 -2.16 -8.15
CA ILE A 63 17.15 -2.07 -6.87
C ILE A 63 17.99 -0.78 -6.82
N LYS A 64 18.81 -0.53 -7.84
CA LYS A 64 19.64 0.70 -7.92
C LYS A 64 18.79 1.97 -7.89
N ALA A 65 17.64 1.97 -8.55
CA ALA A 65 16.74 3.11 -8.53
C ALA A 65 16.14 3.37 -7.13
N ILE A 66 15.87 2.32 -6.35
CA ILE A 66 15.43 2.44 -4.95
C ILE A 66 16.56 2.97 -4.06
N GLU A 67 17.77 2.47 -4.21
CA GLU A 67 18.95 2.97 -3.48
C GLU A 67 19.17 4.47 -3.76
N LYS A 68 19.22 4.84 -5.04
CA LYS A 68 19.35 6.24 -5.50
C LYS A 68 18.18 7.12 -5.06
N PHE A 69 16.97 6.56 -4.96
CA PHE A 69 15.83 7.26 -4.40
C PHE A 69 16.06 7.62 -2.93
N LYS A 70 16.52 6.67 -2.11
CA LYS A 70 16.84 6.87 -0.68
C LYS A 70 17.98 7.87 -0.50
N GLU A 71 19.07 7.73 -1.26
CA GLU A 71 20.21 8.65 -1.23
C GLU A 71 19.79 10.10 -1.53
N LYS A 72 18.95 10.30 -2.55
CA LYS A 72 18.45 11.64 -2.92
C LYS A 72 17.38 12.16 -1.96
N ASN A 73 16.77 11.29 -1.15
CA ASN A 73 15.69 11.64 -0.25
C ASN A 73 15.87 10.97 1.13
N PRO A 74 16.88 11.37 1.93
CA PRO A 74 17.21 10.69 3.19
C PRO A 74 16.05 10.63 4.20
N LYS A 75 15.05 11.50 4.08
CA LYS A 75 13.81 11.48 4.87
C LYS A 75 12.97 10.20 4.72
N TYR A 76 13.23 9.40 3.67
CA TYR A 76 12.57 8.13 3.41
C TYR A 76 13.45 6.93 3.82
N GLU A 77 14.64 7.17 4.36
CA GLU A 77 15.42 6.11 5.00
C GLU A 77 14.83 5.76 6.36
N VAL A 78 14.81 4.46 6.66
CA VAL A 78 14.32 3.94 7.93
C VAL A 78 15.33 4.28 9.02
N PRO A 79 14.94 4.99 10.10
CA PRO A 79 15.77 5.18 11.27
C PRO A 79 16.10 3.84 11.95
N GLU A 80 16.91 3.86 13.02
CA GLU A 80 17.05 2.66 13.83
C GLU A 80 15.71 2.24 14.45
N VAL A 81 15.52 0.92 14.51
CA VAL A 81 14.29 0.27 14.95
C VAL A 81 14.57 -0.73 16.07
N SER A 82 13.53 -1.14 16.77
CA SER A 82 13.62 -2.04 17.91
C SER A 82 12.68 -3.22 17.77
N ILE A 83 12.98 -4.37 18.37
CA ILE A 83 12.01 -5.48 18.56
C ILE A 83 11.48 -5.47 20.01
N SER A 84 12.19 -4.78 20.90
CA SER A 84 11.85 -4.62 22.31
C SER A 84 12.48 -3.33 22.83
N SER A 85 12.09 -2.86 24.02
CA SER A 85 12.64 -1.63 24.61
C SER A 85 14.17 -1.62 24.82
N ASN A 86 14.82 -2.78 24.74
CA ASN A 86 16.23 -2.96 25.14
C ASN A 86 17.17 -3.19 23.95
N ASN A 87 16.68 -3.07 22.71
CA ASN A 87 17.51 -3.22 21.52
C ASN A 87 17.21 -2.17 20.46
N SER A 88 18.23 -1.84 19.67
CA SER A 88 18.14 -0.98 18.50
C SER A 88 18.98 -1.59 17.38
N PHE A 89 18.49 -1.58 16.15
CA PHE A 89 19.20 -2.10 14.98
C PHE A 89 18.74 -1.39 13.71
N LYS A 90 19.57 -1.47 12.67
CA LYS A 90 19.22 -0.98 11.34
C LYS A 90 18.41 -2.04 10.60
N LEU A 91 17.31 -1.62 9.98
CA LEU A 91 16.55 -2.49 9.08
C LEU A 91 17.24 -2.46 7.71
N GLU A 92 17.88 -3.55 7.32
CA GLU A 92 18.67 -3.64 6.09
C GLU A 92 17.82 -4.14 4.91
N ASP A 93 17.99 -3.49 3.76
CA ASP A 93 17.51 -4.04 2.50
C ASP A 93 18.36 -5.27 2.15
N THR A 94 17.72 -6.39 1.83
CA THR A 94 18.45 -7.64 1.64
C THR A 94 17.70 -8.63 0.77
N ARG A 95 18.44 -9.60 0.25
CA ARG A 95 17.85 -10.77 -0.41
C ARG A 95 17.21 -11.66 0.65
N SER A 96 15.99 -12.13 0.40
CA SER A 96 15.33 -13.13 1.23
C SER A 96 16.16 -14.41 1.33
N GLU A 97 15.98 -15.17 2.41
CA GLU A 97 16.77 -16.39 2.67
C GLU A 97 16.74 -17.41 1.52
N ASN A 98 15.61 -17.51 0.82
CA ASN A 98 15.46 -18.40 -0.34
C ASN A 98 16.03 -17.82 -1.65
N GLY A 99 16.59 -16.61 -1.64
CA GLY A 99 17.16 -15.94 -2.80
C GLY A 99 16.14 -15.38 -3.80
N LEU A 100 14.84 -15.60 -3.59
CA LEU A 100 13.81 -15.31 -4.60
C LEU A 100 13.35 -13.86 -4.62
N TRP A 101 13.48 -13.14 -3.51
CA TRP A 101 12.97 -11.79 -3.34
C TRP A 101 14.07 -10.88 -2.84
N PHE A 102 14.13 -9.66 -3.37
CA PHE A 102 14.84 -8.57 -2.70
C PHE A 102 13.85 -7.78 -1.86
N VAL A 103 14.08 -7.70 -0.55
CA VAL A 103 13.21 -7.00 0.39
C VAL A 103 13.85 -5.66 0.71
N ALA A 104 13.06 -4.59 0.66
CA ALA A 104 13.52 -3.26 0.99
C ALA A 104 12.50 -2.51 1.85
N PHE A 105 12.99 -1.54 2.61
CA PHE A 105 12.16 -0.78 3.54
C PHE A 105 12.23 0.72 3.28
N LEU A 106 11.09 1.40 3.35
CA LEU A 106 10.96 2.85 3.15
C LEU A 106 10.28 3.47 4.37
N TYR A 107 10.61 4.71 4.70
CA TYR A 107 10.03 5.41 5.85
C TYR A 107 9.11 6.55 5.43
N ASP A 108 7.94 6.65 6.04
CA ASP A 108 7.06 7.81 5.96
C ASP A 108 7.14 8.59 7.28
N SER A 109 7.90 9.68 7.26
CA SER A 109 8.08 10.54 8.44
C SER A 109 6.83 11.34 8.83
N ASN A 110 5.88 11.56 7.92
CA ASN A 110 4.67 12.32 8.25
C ASN A 110 3.73 11.50 9.15
N GLU A 111 3.66 10.21 8.88
CA GLU A 111 2.76 9.26 9.56
C GLU A 111 3.50 8.30 10.49
N ASN A 112 4.82 8.50 10.63
CA ASN A 112 5.72 7.68 11.41
C ASN A 112 5.53 6.17 11.18
N ARG A 113 5.73 5.72 9.95
CA ARG A 113 5.52 4.32 9.57
C ARG A 113 6.56 3.82 8.58
N ILE A 114 6.83 2.53 8.63
CA ILE A 114 7.77 1.81 7.78
C ILE A 114 6.97 1.00 6.77
N LEU A 115 7.31 1.14 5.50
CA LEU A 115 6.73 0.42 4.38
C LEU A 115 7.68 -0.70 3.99
N ASN A 116 7.17 -1.91 3.89
CA ASN A 116 7.88 -3.08 3.38
C ASN A 116 7.51 -3.29 1.90
N ILE A 117 8.54 -3.34 1.05
CA ILE A 117 8.39 -3.70 -0.35
C ILE A 117 9.23 -4.94 -0.67
N ALA A 118 8.78 -5.73 -1.63
CA ALA A 118 9.53 -6.87 -2.14
C ALA A 118 9.63 -6.80 -3.66
N LEU A 119 10.78 -7.19 -4.20
CA LEU A 119 11.04 -7.20 -5.63
C LEU A 119 11.34 -8.62 -6.06
N ARG A 120 10.80 -8.99 -7.22
CA ARG A 120 11.20 -10.20 -7.93
C ARG A 120 11.17 -9.95 -9.42
N GLY A 121 12.28 -10.21 -10.07
CA GLY A 121 12.43 -9.97 -11.49
C GLY A 121 13.49 -10.82 -12.15
N ASN A 122 13.81 -10.43 -13.37
CA ASN A 122 14.90 -10.96 -14.19
C ASN A 122 15.59 -9.78 -14.89
N GLU A 123 16.37 -10.05 -15.94
CA GLU A 123 17.14 -9.04 -16.70
C GLU A 123 16.28 -8.03 -17.49
N THR A 124 14.96 -8.18 -17.52
CA THR A 124 14.08 -7.37 -18.38
C THR A 124 12.80 -6.90 -17.72
N ASN A 125 12.35 -7.61 -16.68
CA ASN A 125 11.06 -7.35 -16.04
C ASN A 125 11.17 -7.61 -14.54
N THR A 126 10.56 -6.71 -13.77
CA THR A 126 10.51 -6.79 -12.32
C THR A 126 9.09 -6.54 -11.83
N THR A 127 8.65 -7.33 -10.86
CA THR A 127 7.45 -7.04 -10.09
C THR A 127 7.87 -6.45 -8.75
N LEU A 128 7.37 -5.25 -8.46
CA LEU A 128 7.46 -4.62 -7.15
C LEU A 128 6.16 -4.87 -6.40
N GLU A 129 6.27 -5.47 -5.22
CA GLU A 129 5.17 -5.73 -4.30
C GLU A 129 5.20 -4.69 -3.18
N PHE A 130 4.11 -3.95 -2.99
CA PHE A 130 3.89 -3.18 -1.76
C PHE A 130 3.21 -4.09 -0.74
N VAL A 131 4.00 -4.59 0.21
CA VAL A 131 3.65 -5.76 1.02
C VAL A 131 2.88 -5.38 2.27
N SER A 132 3.50 -4.58 3.15
CA SER A 132 2.97 -4.33 4.49
C SER A 132 3.50 -3.03 5.08
N ILE A 133 2.88 -2.61 6.19
CA ILE A 133 3.24 -1.41 6.94
C ILE A 133 3.44 -1.76 8.41
N ASN A 134 4.49 -1.22 9.02
CA ASN A 134 4.70 -1.20 10.46
C ASN A 134 4.57 0.24 10.97
N ASN A 135 3.70 0.49 11.94
CA ASN A 135 3.56 1.83 12.53
C ASN A 135 4.57 1.99 13.67
N GLY A 136 5.31 3.10 13.65
CA GLY A 136 6.40 3.36 14.59
C GLY A 136 7.65 2.53 14.33
N PHE A 137 8.59 2.61 15.27
CA PHE A 137 9.92 2.00 15.19
C PHE A 137 10.02 0.63 15.88
N GLU A 138 8.97 0.19 16.56
CA GLU A 138 8.91 -1.16 17.13
C GLU A 138 8.43 -2.15 16.07
N ILE A 139 9.33 -3.03 15.62
CA ILE A 139 9.09 -4.03 14.59
C ILE A 139 8.40 -5.25 15.19
N GLY A 140 7.35 -5.72 14.51
CA GLY A 140 6.61 -6.93 14.89
C GLY A 140 5.11 -6.82 14.68
N HIS A 141 4.62 -5.61 14.37
CA HIS A 141 3.20 -5.31 14.19
C HIS A 141 2.88 -4.94 12.73
N TRP A 142 3.41 -5.73 11.80
CA TRP A 142 3.17 -5.56 10.37
C TRP A 142 1.70 -5.80 10.01
N LYS A 143 1.14 -4.85 9.26
CA LYS A 143 -0.18 -4.95 8.65
C LYS A 143 -0.04 -5.09 7.16
N ASP A 144 -0.59 -6.16 6.61
CA ASP A 144 -0.51 -6.44 5.19
C ASP A 144 -1.47 -5.54 4.41
N ILE A 145 -0.95 -5.00 3.31
CA ILE A 145 -1.75 -4.33 2.29
C ILE A 145 -2.83 -5.29 1.79
N ASN A 146 -3.99 -4.75 1.40
CA ASN A 146 -5.16 -5.50 0.99
C ASN A 146 -5.72 -6.53 1.99
N ARG A 147 -5.18 -6.69 3.20
CA ARG A 147 -5.72 -7.61 4.21
C ARG A 147 -6.21 -6.88 5.44
N ASP A 148 -5.32 -6.11 6.07
CA ASP A 148 -5.49 -5.65 7.46
C ASP A 148 -6.09 -4.23 7.55
N PHE A 149 -6.35 -3.60 6.40
CA PHE A 149 -6.91 -2.25 6.28
C PHE A 149 -8.33 -2.27 5.74
N SER A 150 -9.14 -1.27 6.10
CA SER A 150 -10.41 -1.01 5.42
C SER A 150 -10.17 -0.60 3.96
N TYR A 151 -11.22 -0.65 3.14
CA TYR A 151 -11.11 -0.29 1.73
C TYR A 151 -10.53 1.13 1.55
N ASP A 152 -11.07 2.12 2.25
CA ASP A 152 -10.67 3.52 2.09
C ASP A 152 -9.23 3.76 2.59
N GLU A 153 -8.87 3.21 3.75
CA GLU A 153 -7.49 3.28 4.27
C GLU A 153 -6.52 2.64 3.27
N ASN A 154 -6.85 1.45 2.76
CA ASN A 154 -6.01 0.72 1.83
C ASN A 154 -5.84 1.48 0.50
N GLN A 155 -6.91 2.12 -0.01
CA GLN A 155 -6.80 2.98 -1.20
C GLN A 155 -5.93 4.20 -0.93
N GLN A 156 -6.06 4.86 0.22
CA GLN A 156 -5.21 5.99 0.59
C GLN A 156 -3.73 5.60 0.70
N LEU A 157 -3.45 4.43 1.28
CA LEU A 157 -2.10 3.88 1.39
C LEU A 157 -1.48 3.61 0.02
N LYS A 158 -2.21 2.96 -0.90
CA LYS A 158 -1.74 2.72 -2.28
C LYS A 158 -1.50 4.02 -3.02
N ASN A 159 -2.44 4.96 -2.97
CA ASN A 159 -2.30 6.26 -3.65
C ASN A 159 -1.09 7.04 -3.12
N SER A 160 -0.85 7.00 -1.81
CA SER A 160 0.31 7.65 -1.18
C SER A 160 1.60 6.94 -1.57
N PHE A 161 1.61 5.60 -1.56
CA PHE A 161 2.74 4.81 -2.01
C PHE A 161 3.13 5.15 -3.44
N GLU A 162 2.15 5.16 -4.34
CA GLU A 162 2.35 5.48 -5.74
C GLU A 162 2.90 6.89 -5.94
N LYS A 163 2.28 7.87 -5.29
CA LYS A 163 2.63 9.28 -5.42
C LYS A 163 4.04 9.59 -4.91
N PHE A 164 4.38 9.10 -3.72
CA PHE A 164 5.57 9.55 -3.00
C PHE A 164 6.79 8.64 -3.16
N TYR A 165 6.60 7.38 -3.57
CA TYR A 165 7.69 6.40 -3.68
C TYR A 165 7.78 5.81 -5.09
N LEU A 166 6.73 5.13 -5.55
CA LEU A 166 6.78 4.40 -6.82
C LEU A 166 7.01 5.32 -8.02
N ASN A 167 6.27 6.42 -8.13
CA ASN A 167 6.40 7.35 -9.25
C ASN A 167 7.77 8.03 -9.28
N PRO A 168 8.33 8.55 -8.16
CA PRO A 168 9.72 8.99 -8.11
C PRO A 168 10.74 7.93 -8.53
N ILE A 169 10.62 6.69 -8.06
CA ILE A 169 11.49 5.57 -8.47
C ILE A 169 11.39 5.34 -9.99
N LYS A 170 10.16 5.32 -10.54
CA LYS A 170 9.94 5.22 -11.99
C LYS A 170 10.56 6.38 -12.77
N GLN A 171 10.62 7.59 -12.20
CA GLN A 171 11.30 8.70 -12.86
C GLN A 171 12.82 8.52 -12.84
N ILE A 172 13.39 7.94 -11.78
CA ILE A 172 14.82 7.60 -11.76
C ILE A 172 15.12 6.59 -12.86
N LEU A 173 14.34 5.51 -12.95
CA LEU A 173 14.47 4.45 -13.97
C LEU A 173 14.37 4.95 -15.43
N LYS A 174 13.56 5.99 -15.69
CA LYS A 174 13.43 6.57 -17.04
C LYS A 174 14.61 7.44 -17.46
N ASN A 175 15.42 7.88 -16.50
CA ASN A 175 16.54 8.80 -16.71
C ASN A 175 17.90 8.09 -16.59
N GLU A 176 17.90 6.75 -16.57
CA GLU A 176 19.09 5.90 -16.73
C GLU A 176 19.24 5.46 -18.19
#